data_AF-A0A2N1S036-F1
#
_entry.id   AF-A0A2N1S036-F1
#
_cell.length_a   1.000
_cell.length_b   1.000
_cell.length_c   1.000
_cell.angle_alpha   90.00
_cell.angle_beta   90.00
_cell.angle_gamma   90.00
#
_symmetry.space_group_name_H-M   'P 1'
#
loop_
_entity.id
_entity.type
_entity.pdbx_description
1 polymer ?
#
loop_
_entity_poly.entity_id
_entity_poly.type
_entity_poly.pdbx_seq_one_letter_code
_entity_poly.pdbx_strand_id
1 'polypeptide(L)'
;MITITEVASKKDWSIFHDFPKSLYKDNPYYVPTLVFDEKWNFNPKKNPAYEYCETVCFLAYNDNKVVGRIAGLVNHKLNEAKQEKKVRFHRYDVVDDLEVSRKLFEAVTDWGKSRGLDTMIGPIGFSDLDKQGLLVEGFDQMGMFITLYNHPYYMEHLAQLGFMKDVDWVEYKVFVPEQPDPRIERVCDLACKRNGYELLTFKRKKQVIPYAWEMFHMYNDSFAELYGFCPLSDGQIEMAIKQFISLVSLDYVSIVVDKNKQVIGFGIMVPSLSEAVKKSNGRLLPFGLLRITRALRNYDVLDMYLIAVKPEFLGRGVNAVIMNEGIKKAIANKVKYAETGPELEHNNKVRSQWKSFDTVQHKRRRCYTKSI
;
A
#
# COMPACT_ATOMS: atom_id res chain seq x y z
N MET A 1 -19.02 23.79 -19.11
CA MET A 1 -20.01 22.70 -18.84
C MET A 1 -19.25 21.46 -18.44
N ILE A 2 -19.68 20.71 -17.40
CA ILE A 2 -18.96 19.50 -16.98
C ILE A 2 -19.44 18.26 -17.75
N THR A 3 -18.54 17.64 -18.49
CA THR A 3 -18.75 16.41 -19.26
C THR A 3 -17.90 15.27 -18.70
N ILE A 4 -18.46 14.06 -18.71
CA ILE A 4 -17.78 12.83 -18.28
C ILE A 4 -17.50 11.98 -19.51
N THR A 5 -16.26 11.53 -19.66
CA THR A 5 -15.82 10.69 -20.78
C THR A 5 -15.14 9.45 -20.24
N GLU A 6 -15.52 8.28 -20.76
CA GLU A 6 -14.81 7.03 -20.48
C GLU A 6 -13.42 7.02 -21.12
N VAL A 7 -12.43 6.51 -20.39
CA VAL A 7 -11.05 6.40 -20.85
C VAL A 7 -10.92 5.21 -21.81
N ALA A 8 -10.92 5.48 -23.11
CA ALA A 8 -10.88 4.44 -24.14
C ALA A 8 -9.63 4.50 -25.04
N SER A 9 -9.02 5.68 -25.21
CA SER A 9 -7.88 5.86 -26.12
C SER A 9 -6.54 5.96 -25.39
N LYS A 10 -5.44 5.77 -26.14
CA LYS A 10 -4.07 6.00 -25.62
C LYS A 10 -3.88 7.43 -25.09
N LYS A 11 -4.57 8.41 -25.69
CA LYS A 11 -4.52 9.81 -25.27
C LYS A 11 -5.20 9.98 -23.91
N ASP A 12 -6.38 9.39 -23.74
CA ASP A 12 -7.15 9.45 -22.50
C ASP A 12 -6.37 8.80 -21.36
N TRP A 13 -5.75 7.64 -21.59
CA TRP A 13 -4.89 7.00 -20.60
C TRP A 13 -3.68 7.85 -20.20
N SER A 14 -3.09 8.59 -21.14
CA SER A 14 -2.01 9.52 -20.80
C SER A 14 -2.51 10.63 -19.89
N ILE A 15 -3.67 11.21 -20.21
CA ILE A 15 -4.31 12.26 -19.41
C ILE A 15 -4.66 11.73 -18.02
N PHE A 16 -5.31 10.57 -17.96
CA PHE A 16 -5.72 9.92 -16.73
C PHE A 16 -4.55 9.71 -15.79
N HIS A 17 -3.43 9.16 -16.27
CA HIS A 17 -2.25 8.91 -15.43
C HIS A 17 -1.51 10.19 -15.00
N ASP A 18 -1.52 11.24 -15.82
CA ASP A 18 -0.77 12.47 -15.54
C ASP A 18 -1.56 13.53 -14.76
N PHE A 19 -2.89 13.46 -14.75
CA PHE A 19 -3.75 14.45 -14.06
C PHE A 19 -3.39 14.72 -12.58
N PRO A 20 -3.07 13.72 -11.73
CA PRO A 20 -2.64 14.00 -10.37
C PRO A 20 -1.37 14.85 -10.29
N LYS A 21 -0.45 14.67 -11.24
CA LYS A 21 0.80 15.44 -11.24
C LYS A 21 0.55 16.90 -11.52
N SER A 22 -0.44 17.23 -12.35
CA SER A 22 -0.84 18.62 -12.58
C SER A 22 -1.65 19.18 -11.41
N LEU A 23 -2.51 18.36 -10.79
CA LEU A 23 -3.30 18.76 -9.62
C LEU A 23 -2.43 19.09 -8.41
N TYR A 24 -1.43 18.25 -8.09
CA TYR A 24 -0.59 18.37 -6.91
C TYR A 24 0.80 18.99 -7.19
N LYS A 25 0.98 19.68 -8.32
CA LYS A 25 2.30 20.17 -8.78
C LYS A 25 3.05 21.02 -7.73
N ASP A 26 2.31 21.81 -6.96
CA ASP A 26 2.86 22.74 -5.96
C ASP A 26 2.77 22.18 -4.53
N ASN A 27 2.35 20.92 -4.37
CA ASN A 27 2.20 20.30 -3.07
C ASN A 27 3.53 19.64 -2.59
N PRO A 28 4.12 20.10 -1.47
CA PRO A 28 5.40 19.59 -0.98
C PRO A 28 5.31 18.18 -0.37
N TYR A 29 4.11 17.65 -0.15
CA TYR A 29 3.88 16.35 0.50
C TYR A 29 3.40 15.25 -0.45
N TYR A 30 2.93 15.62 -1.64
CA TYR A 30 2.53 14.66 -2.67
C TYR A 30 3.72 13.86 -3.22
N VAL A 31 3.56 12.54 -3.26
CA VAL A 31 4.49 11.60 -3.90
C VAL A 31 3.77 10.89 -5.05
N PRO A 32 4.21 11.07 -6.31
CA PRO A 32 3.57 10.47 -7.46
C PRO A 32 3.81 8.96 -7.54
N THR A 33 2.87 8.22 -8.13
CA THR A 33 3.07 6.81 -8.50
C THR A 33 4.09 6.70 -9.64
N LEU A 34 4.82 5.58 -9.71
CA LEU A 34 5.64 5.28 -10.89
C LEU A 34 4.73 5.13 -12.11
N VAL A 35 5.08 5.82 -13.20
CA VAL A 35 4.26 5.84 -14.42
C VAL A 35 4.04 4.44 -15.00
N PHE A 36 5.02 3.58 -14.83
CA PHE A 36 4.99 2.23 -15.37
C PHE A 36 4.05 1.32 -14.58
N ASP A 37 4.12 1.37 -13.25
CA ASP A 37 3.22 0.61 -12.36
C ASP A 37 1.76 0.98 -12.62
N GLU A 38 1.48 2.27 -12.76
CA GLU A 38 0.12 2.75 -13.04
C GLU A 38 -0.40 2.20 -14.39
N LYS A 39 0.43 2.22 -15.43
CA LYS A 39 0.10 1.65 -16.76
C LYS A 39 -0.09 0.13 -16.72
N TRP A 40 0.65 -0.57 -15.87
CA TRP A 40 0.57 -2.02 -15.74
C TRP A 40 -0.68 -2.46 -14.99
N ASN A 41 -1.04 -1.74 -13.92
CA ASN A 41 -2.22 -2.03 -13.12
C ASN A 41 -3.51 -1.99 -13.94
N PHE A 42 -3.64 -1.05 -14.89
CA PHE A 42 -4.81 -0.93 -15.77
C PHE A 42 -4.66 -1.64 -17.12
N ASN A 43 -3.72 -2.59 -17.25
CA ASN A 43 -3.54 -3.36 -18.47
C ASN A 43 -3.94 -4.83 -18.23
N PRO A 44 -5.07 -5.30 -18.79
CA PRO A 44 -5.53 -6.69 -18.64
C PRO A 44 -4.54 -7.76 -19.10
N LYS A 45 -3.57 -7.41 -19.98
CA LYS A 45 -2.52 -8.33 -20.43
C LYS A 45 -1.31 -8.39 -19.49
N LYS A 46 -1.27 -7.55 -18.45
CA LYS A 46 -0.14 -7.40 -17.53
C LYS A 46 -0.51 -7.61 -16.08
N ASN A 47 -1.72 -7.23 -15.66
CA ASN A 47 -2.20 -7.41 -14.30
C ASN A 47 -3.12 -8.65 -14.23
N PRO A 48 -2.69 -9.75 -13.59
CA PRO A 48 -3.48 -10.98 -13.51
C PRO A 48 -4.77 -10.83 -12.70
N ALA A 49 -4.94 -9.74 -11.93
CA ALA A 49 -6.21 -9.45 -11.24
C ALA A 49 -7.40 -9.37 -12.20
N TYR A 50 -7.19 -9.04 -13.49
CA TYR A 50 -8.24 -9.00 -14.51
C TYR A 50 -8.85 -10.37 -14.84
N GLU A 51 -8.30 -11.49 -14.32
CA GLU A 51 -8.97 -12.79 -14.38
C GLU A 51 -10.30 -12.80 -13.62
N TYR A 52 -10.43 -11.94 -12.59
CA TYR A 52 -11.61 -11.85 -11.73
C TYR A 52 -12.03 -10.40 -11.43
N CYS A 53 -11.34 -9.41 -11.98
CA CYS A 53 -11.67 -8.00 -11.85
C CYS A 53 -12.04 -7.39 -13.19
N GLU A 54 -12.97 -6.43 -13.14
CA GLU A 54 -13.26 -5.52 -14.24
C GLU A 54 -13.10 -4.07 -13.76
N THR A 55 -12.73 -3.17 -14.66
CA THR A 55 -12.51 -1.76 -14.34
C THR A 55 -13.14 -0.85 -15.38
N VAL A 56 -13.57 0.32 -14.94
CA VAL A 56 -13.89 1.46 -15.81
C VAL A 56 -13.14 2.69 -15.30
N CYS A 57 -12.72 3.55 -16.20
CA CYS A 57 -12.05 4.80 -15.84
C CYS A 57 -12.77 5.95 -16.53
N PHE A 58 -13.00 7.04 -15.79
CA PHE A 58 -13.63 8.25 -16.31
C PHE A 58 -12.75 9.46 -16.08
N LEU A 59 -12.83 10.39 -17.04
CA LEU A 59 -12.28 11.75 -16.95
C LEU A 59 -13.44 12.74 -16.92
N ALA A 60 -13.33 13.76 -16.07
CA ALA A 60 -14.21 14.91 -16.09
C ALA A 60 -13.52 16.08 -16.80
N TYR A 61 -14.23 16.70 -17.72
CA TYR A 61 -13.82 17.89 -18.43
C TYR A 61 -14.74 19.05 -18.05
N ASN A 62 -14.16 20.21 -17.78
CA ASN A 62 -14.86 21.47 -17.86
C ASN A 62 -14.37 22.18 -19.12
N ASP A 63 -15.24 22.21 -20.12
CA ASP A 63 -14.91 22.57 -21.50
C ASP A 63 -13.78 21.68 -22.06
N ASN A 64 -12.59 22.23 -22.34
CA ASN A 64 -11.45 21.47 -22.86
C ASN A 64 -10.40 21.12 -21.80
N LYS A 65 -10.66 21.44 -20.52
CA LYS A 65 -9.72 21.24 -19.42
C LYS A 65 -10.17 20.07 -18.56
N VAL A 66 -9.25 19.14 -18.30
CA VAL A 66 -9.47 18.03 -17.37
C VAL A 66 -9.52 18.59 -15.96
N VAL A 67 -10.59 18.28 -15.23
CA VAL A 67 -10.88 18.76 -13.88
C VAL A 67 -11.08 17.63 -12.87
N GLY A 68 -11.10 16.38 -13.33
CA GLY A 68 -11.09 15.25 -12.43
C GLY A 68 -10.95 13.91 -13.16
N ARG A 69 -10.75 12.87 -12.37
CA ARG A 69 -10.71 11.47 -12.79
C ARG A 69 -11.25 10.57 -11.68
N ILE A 70 -11.77 9.42 -12.06
CA ILE A 70 -12.15 8.35 -11.14
C ILE A 70 -12.04 7.01 -11.87
N ALA A 71 -11.77 5.94 -11.14
CA ALA A 71 -11.88 4.58 -11.62
C ALA A 71 -12.88 3.79 -10.77
N GLY A 72 -13.75 3.05 -11.44
CA GLY A 72 -14.58 1.99 -10.87
C GLY A 72 -13.91 0.63 -11.05
N LEU A 73 -14.07 -0.26 -10.08
CA LEU A 73 -13.51 -1.61 -10.10
C LEU A 73 -14.52 -2.58 -9.47
N VAL A 74 -14.76 -3.72 -10.10
CA VAL A 74 -15.49 -4.83 -9.49
C VAL A 74 -14.51 -5.98 -9.29
N ASN A 75 -14.49 -6.54 -8.08
CA ASN A 75 -13.74 -7.76 -7.79
C ASN A 75 -14.77 -8.88 -7.59
N HIS A 76 -15.00 -9.66 -8.65
CA HIS A 76 -16.02 -10.70 -8.67
C HIS A 76 -15.73 -11.80 -7.66
N LYS A 77 -14.46 -12.20 -7.55
CA LYS A 77 -14.01 -13.22 -6.59
C LYS A 77 -14.33 -12.83 -5.15
N LEU A 78 -14.09 -11.58 -4.77
CA LEU A 78 -14.37 -11.12 -3.41
C LEU A 78 -15.86 -10.97 -3.14
N ASN A 79 -16.59 -10.40 -4.10
CA ASN A 79 -18.05 -10.26 -4.01
C ASN A 79 -18.72 -11.63 -3.85
N GLU A 80 -18.31 -12.64 -4.62
CA GLU A 80 -18.81 -14.01 -4.50
C GLU A 80 -18.45 -14.64 -3.14
N ALA A 81 -17.17 -14.58 -2.76
CA ALA A 81 -16.69 -15.18 -1.51
C ALA A 81 -17.34 -14.59 -0.25
N LYS A 82 -17.69 -13.30 -0.26
CA LYS A 82 -18.32 -12.61 0.86
C LYS A 82 -19.83 -12.44 0.73
N GLN A 83 -20.42 -12.90 -0.38
CA GLN A 83 -21.84 -12.69 -0.72
C GLN A 83 -22.23 -11.21 -0.72
N GLU A 84 -21.36 -10.37 -1.28
CA GLU A 84 -21.51 -8.91 -1.34
C GLU A 84 -21.73 -8.44 -2.78
N LYS A 85 -22.32 -7.25 -2.93
CA LYS A 85 -22.62 -6.62 -4.23
C LYS A 85 -21.97 -5.24 -4.34
N LYS A 86 -20.65 -5.22 -4.17
CA LYS A 86 -19.88 -3.98 -4.06
C LYS A 86 -19.19 -3.59 -5.37
N VAL A 87 -19.30 -2.30 -5.73
CA VAL A 87 -18.40 -1.62 -6.66
C VAL A 87 -17.35 -0.85 -5.86
N ARG A 88 -16.08 -1.00 -6.22
CA ARG A 88 -15.00 -0.20 -5.66
C ARG A 88 -14.83 1.07 -6.48
N PHE A 89 -14.54 2.19 -5.82
CA PHE A 89 -13.92 3.33 -6.50
C PHE A 89 -12.44 3.41 -6.13
N HIS A 90 -11.60 3.95 -7.01
CA HIS A 90 -10.23 4.33 -6.71
C HIS A 90 -9.74 5.37 -7.73
N ARG A 91 -8.50 5.87 -7.58
CA ARG A 91 -7.93 6.95 -8.44
C ARG A 91 -8.88 8.14 -8.59
N TYR A 92 -9.60 8.46 -7.53
CA TYR A 92 -10.42 9.65 -7.45
C TYR A 92 -9.49 10.83 -7.18
N ASP A 93 -9.28 11.65 -8.21
CA ASP A 93 -8.58 12.92 -8.12
C ASP A 93 -9.45 13.98 -8.81
N VAL A 94 -9.75 15.06 -8.13
CA VAL A 94 -10.69 16.10 -8.55
C VAL A 94 -10.19 17.46 -8.09
N VAL A 95 -10.57 18.52 -8.81
CA VAL A 95 -10.45 19.91 -8.33
C VAL A 95 -11.49 20.20 -7.25
N ASP A 96 -11.37 21.34 -6.56
CA ASP A 96 -12.31 21.78 -5.52
C ASP A 96 -13.62 22.30 -6.15
N ASP A 97 -14.36 21.38 -6.77
CA ASP A 97 -15.69 21.59 -7.36
C ASP A 97 -16.55 20.35 -7.12
N LEU A 98 -17.54 20.50 -6.23
CA LEU A 98 -18.46 19.43 -5.83
C LEU A 98 -19.24 18.84 -7.01
N GLU A 99 -19.57 19.63 -8.03
CA GLU A 99 -20.31 19.15 -9.20
C GLU A 99 -19.46 18.19 -10.04
N VAL A 100 -18.14 18.40 -10.10
CA VAL A 100 -17.22 17.47 -10.76
C VAL A 100 -17.20 16.14 -10.01
N SER A 101 -17.12 16.17 -8.69
CA SER A 101 -17.19 14.97 -7.84
C SER A 101 -18.50 14.21 -8.03
N ARG A 102 -19.64 14.92 -8.00
CA ARG A 102 -20.97 14.37 -8.19
C ARG A 102 -21.05 13.57 -9.49
N LYS A 103 -20.70 14.20 -10.62
CA LYS A 103 -20.75 13.56 -11.94
C LYS A 103 -19.80 12.37 -12.09
N LEU A 104 -18.60 12.44 -11.50
CA LEU A 104 -17.66 11.31 -11.49
C LEU A 104 -18.23 10.11 -10.73
N PHE A 105 -18.80 10.34 -9.54
CA PHE A 105 -19.40 9.27 -8.75
C PHE A 105 -20.70 8.73 -9.34
N GLU A 106 -21.51 9.56 -10.00
CA GLU A 106 -22.68 9.12 -10.78
C GLU A 106 -22.26 8.16 -11.90
N ALA A 107 -21.21 8.47 -12.67
CA ALA A 107 -20.74 7.58 -13.72
C ALA A 107 -20.28 6.20 -13.21
N VAL A 108 -19.59 6.15 -12.06
CA VAL A 108 -19.21 4.87 -11.42
C VAL A 108 -20.43 4.16 -10.82
N THR A 109 -21.40 4.92 -10.30
CA THR A 109 -22.66 4.40 -9.77
C THR A 109 -23.47 3.71 -10.86
N ASP A 110 -23.68 4.36 -12.01
CA ASP A 110 -24.41 3.82 -13.14
C ASP A 110 -23.73 2.56 -13.69
N TRP A 111 -22.40 2.61 -13.81
CA TRP A 111 -21.60 1.47 -14.21
C TRP A 111 -21.73 0.28 -13.23
N GLY A 112 -21.71 0.54 -11.92
CA GLY A 112 -21.91 -0.49 -10.89
C GLY A 112 -23.32 -1.07 -10.90
N LYS A 113 -24.36 -0.23 -10.99
CA LYS A 113 -25.77 -0.65 -11.06
C LYS A 113 -26.06 -1.51 -12.28
N SER A 114 -25.46 -1.18 -13.43
CA SER A 114 -25.59 -2.00 -14.64
C SER A 114 -25.08 -3.44 -14.48
N ARG A 115 -24.30 -3.71 -13.42
CA ARG A 115 -23.77 -5.03 -13.04
C ARG A 115 -24.48 -5.63 -11.83
N GLY A 116 -25.59 -5.04 -11.39
CA GLY A 116 -26.35 -5.51 -10.24
C GLY A 116 -25.67 -5.27 -8.89
N LEU A 117 -24.77 -4.28 -8.80
CA LEU A 117 -24.11 -3.87 -7.57
C LEU A 117 -24.96 -2.81 -6.86
N ASP A 118 -25.03 -2.87 -5.53
CA ASP A 118 -25.90 -2.04 -4.69
C ASP A 118 -25.14 -1.14 -3.70
N THR A 119 -23.82 -1.32 -3.60
CA THR A 119 -23.00 -0.62 -2.63
C THR A 119 -21.70 -0.16 -3.28
N MET A 120 -21.34 1.10 -3.08
CA MET A 120 -20.03 1.62 -3.45
C MET A 120 -19.10 1.68 -2.23
N ILE A 121 -17.83 1.32 -2.42
CA ILE A 121 -16.80 1.34 -1.37
C ILE A 121 -15.45 1.84 -1.90
N GLY A 122 -14.69 2.60 -1.12
CA GLY A 122 -13.37 3.04 -1.57
C GLY A 122 -12.73 4.23 -0.84
N PRO A 123 -11.50 4.62 -1.23
CA PRO A 123 -10.78 4.04 -2.35
C PRO A 123 -10.08 2.72 -2.01
N ILE A 124 -10.34 1.67 -2.80
CA ILE A 124 -9.69 0.36 -2.70
C ILE A 124 -9.32 -0.12 -4.11
N GLY A 125 -8.08 -0.57 -4.30
CA GLY A 125 -7.57 -1.08 -5.59
C GLY A 125 -7.94 -2.53 -5.88
N PHE A 126 -7.06 -3.23 -6.62
CA PHE A 126 -7.25 -4.64 -6.99
C PHE A 126 -7.02 -5.57 -5.80
N SER A 127 -6.06 -5.23 -4.94
CA SER A 127 -5.63 -6.02 -3.78
C SER A 127 -5.18 -5.12 -2.61
N ASP A 128 -4.76 -5.74 -1.52
CA ASP A 128 -4.20 -5.04 -0.35
C ASP A 128 -2.74 -4.57 -0.55
N LEU A 129 -2.11 -4.96 -1.66
CA LEU A 129 -0.85 -4.36 -2.11
C LEU A 129 -1.06 -3.04 -2.88
N ASP A 130 -2.29 -2.74 -3.30
CA ASP A 130 -2.61 -1.47 -3.93
C ASP A 130 -2.75 -0.35 -2.89
N LYS A 131 -2.63 0.90 -3.36
CA LYS A 131 -2.87 2.08 -2.51
C LYS A 131 -4.35 2.16 -2.12
N GLN A 132 -4.62 2.25 -0.81
CA GLN A 132 -5.98 2.31 -0.25
C GLN A 132 -6.15 3.50 0.69
N GLY A 133 -7.40 3.95 0.83
CA GLY A 133 -7.82 5.00 1.76
C GLY A 133 -7.39 6.42 1.39
N LEU A 134 -8.34 7.37 1.44
CA LEU A 134 -8.02 8.80 1.32
C LEU A 134 -7.37 9.29 2.60
N LEU A 135 -6.37 10.16 2.48
CA LEU A 135 -5.78 10.87 3.61
C LEU A 135 -6.87 11.74 4.26
N VAL A 136 -7.03 11.62 5.58
CA VAL A 136 -7.96 12.42 6.40
C VAL A 136 -7.26 13.17 7.54
N GLU A 137 -6.05 12.78 7.91
CA GLU A 137 -5.18 13.47 8.87
C GLU A 137 -3.73 13.42 8.37
N GLY A 138 -2.93 14.46 8.65
CA GLY A 138 -1.51 14.53 8.27
C GLY A 138 -1.23 15.11 6.87
N PHE A 139 -2.01 16.10 6.43
CA PHE A 139 -1.80 16.81 5.15
C PHE A 139 -0.50 17.64 5.09
N ASP A 140 0.18 17.77 6.21
CA ASP A 140 1.49 18.39 6.40
C ASP A 140 2.63 17.36 6.39
N GLN A 141 2.33 16.08 6.11
CA GLN A 141 3.28 14.97 6.10
C GLN A 141 3.43 14.41 4.69
N MET A 142 4.67 14.14 4.28
CA MET A 142 4.94 13.51 2.99
C MET A 142 4.28 12.11 2.91
N GLY A 143 3.62 11.82 1.79
CA GLY A 143 3.05 10.49 1.55
C GLY A 143 4.15 9.43 1.40
N MET A 144 3.88 8.20 1.82
CA MET A 144 4.72 7.08 1.43
C MET A 144 4.50 6.76 -0.05
N PHE A 145 5.52 6.23 -0.72
CA PHE A 145 5.42 5.79 -2.12
C PHE A 145 4.22 4.85 -2.38
N ILE A 146 3.89 3.99 -1.41
CA ILE A 146 2.81 2.99 -1.47
C ILE A 146 1.43 3.53 -1.06
N THR A 147 1.28 4.83 -0.82
CA THR A 147 0.03 5.42 -0.32
C THR A 147 -0.60 6.43 -1.28
N LEU A 148 -1.90 6.66 -1.12
CA LEU A 148 -2.64 7.73 -1.82
C LEU A 148 -2.34 9.09 -1.19
N TYR A 149 -2.67 10.16 -1.92
CA TYR A 149 -2.68 11.51 -1.39
C TYR A 149 -3.85 12.24 -2.04
N ASN A 150 -4.49 13.13 -1.29
CA ASN A 150 -5.59 13.96 -1.75
C ASN A 150 -5.58 15.31 -1.04
N HIS A 151 -6.36 16.26 -1.55
CA HIS A 151 -6.59 17.52 -0.86
C HIS A 151 -7.63 17.35 0.29
N PRO A 152 -7.61 18.25 1.29
CA PRO A 152 -8.55 18.20 2.42
C PRO A 152 -10.04 18.33 2.04
N TYR A 153 -10.39 19.06 0.97
CA TYR A 153 -11.80 19.25 0.59
C TYR A 153 -12.49 17.95 0.11
N TYR A 154 -11.74 16.87 -0.15
CA TYR A 154 -12.33 15.61 -0.63
C TYR A 154 -13.31 15.02 0.39
N MET A 155 -13.06 15.23 1.68
CA MET A 155 -13.89 14.74 2.77
C MET A 155 -15.25 15.45 2.78
N GLU A 156 -15.24 16.77 2.54
CA GLU A 156 -16.44 17.57 2.45
C GLU A 156 -17.27 17.16 1.22
N HIS A 157 -16.62 16.90 0.08
CA HIS A 157 -17.30 16.40 -1.11
C HIS A 157 -17.97 15.05 -0.83
N LEU A 158 -17.24 14.10 -0.26
CA LEU A 158 -17.77 12.77 0.03
C LEU A 158 -18.94 12.82 1.02
N ALA A 159 -18.83 13.62 2.08
CA ALA A 159 -19.92 13.82 3.03
C ALA A 159 -21.18 14.39 2.36
N GLN A 160 -21.03 15.43 1.52
CA GLN A 160 -22.14 16.03 0.78
C GLN A 160 -22.76 15.10 -0.26
N LEU A 161 -21.97 14.14 -0.78
CA LEU A 161 -22.45 13.09 -1.68
C LEU A 161 -23.03 11.88 -0.92
N GLY A 162 -23.12 11.92 0.41
CA GLY A 162 -23.74 10.88 1.23
C GLY A 162 -22.84 9.67 1.51
N PHE A 163 -21.52 9.79 1.32
CA PHE A 163 -20.58 8.76 1.76
C PHE A 163 -20.36 8.83 3.26
N MET A 164 -20.26 7.66 3.87
CA MET A 164 -19.96 7.50 5.29
C MET A 164 -18.60 6.83 5.47
N LYS A 165 -17.98 7.02 6.65
CA LYS A 165 -16.80 6.25 7.04
C LYS A 165 -17.15 4.76 7.03
N ASP A 166 -16.28 3.97 6.42
CA ASP A 166 -16.31 2.52 6.52
C ASP A 166 -15.22 2.00 7.48
N VAL A 167 -13.95 2.28 7.19
CA VAL A 167 -12.82 1.92 8.06
C VAL A 167 -11.69 2.94 7.95
N ASP A 168 -10.94 3.14 9.04
CA ASP A 168 -9.68 3.89 9.01
C ASP A 168 -8.45 2.99 9.10
N TRP A 169 -7.36 3.47 8.50
CA TRP A 169 -6.00 3.04 8.77
C TRP A 169 -5.21 4.16 9.43
N VAL A 170 -4.36 3.83 10.39
CA VAL A 170 -3.45 4.75 11.07
C VAL A 170 -2.01 4.42 10.69
N GLU A 171 -1.19 5.45 10.59
CA GLU A 171 0.25 5.35 10.31
C GLU A 171 1.03 5.97 11.47
N TYR A 172 2.13 5.34 11.87
CA TYR A 172 3.00 5.77 12.94
C TYR A 172 4.41 6.02 12.43
N LYS A 173 5.08 7.04 12.98
CA LYS A 173 6.54 7.10 13.03
C LYS A 173 6.98 6.37 14.29
N VAL A 174 7.80 5.35 14.12
CA VAL A 174 8.41 4.58 15.20
C VAL A 174 9.88 4.96 15.28
N PHE A 175 10.28 5.69 16.32
CA PHE A 175 11.64 6.19 16.44
C PHE A 175 12.60 5.06 16.82
N VAL A 176 13.75 5.03 16.15
CA VAL A 176 14.77 4.02 16.39
C VAL A 176 15.47 4.36 17.72
N PRO A 177 15.58 3.42 18.67
CA PRO A 177 16.26 3.69 19.94
C PRO A 177 17.77 3.86 19.72
N GLU A 178 18.44 4.58 20.61
CA GLU A 178 19.89 4.82 20.52
C GLU A 178 20.72 3.53 20.63
N GLN A 179 20.22 2.57 21.41
CA GLN A 179 20.87 1.28 21.65
C GLN A 179 19.84 0.14 21.69
N PRO A 180 20.23 -1.09 21.31
CA PRO A 180 19.35 -2.26 21.44
C PRO A 180 18.95 -2.50 22.90
N ASP A 181 17.73 -2.98 23.14
CA ASP A 181 17.30 -3.41 24.48
C ASP A 181 17.82 -4.83 24.77
N PRO A 182 18.74 -5.02 25.74
CA PRO A 182 19.28 -6.35 26.06
C PRO A 182 18.21 -7.35 26.54
N ARG A 183 17.07 -6.87 27.05
CA ARG A 183 15.95 -7.73 27.46
C ARG A 183 15.27 -8.35 26.25
N ILE A 184 15.04 -7.56 25.19
CA ILE A 184 14.46 -8.03 23.93
C ILE A 184 15.41 -9.03 23.27
N GLU A 185 16.71 -8.74 23.24
CA GLU A 185 17.71 -9.65 22.70
C GLU A 185 17.70 -11.01 23.42
N ARG A 186 17.70 -11.00 24.77
CA ARG A 186 17.64 -12.22 25.57
C ARG A 186 16.38 -13.03 25.31
N VAL A 187 15.23 -12.37 25.16
CA VAL A 187 13.95 -13.04 24.82
C VAL A 187 14.02 -13.68 23.43
N CYS A 188 14.59 -12.97 22.44
CA CYS A 188 14.79 -13.50 21.10
C CYS A 188 15.71 -14.72 21.09
N ASP A 189 16.86 -14.64 21.78
CA ASP A 189 17.81 -15.75 21.89
C ASP A 189 17.18 -16.98 22.53
N LEU A 190 16.38 -16.78 23.58
CA LEU A 190 15.67 -17.88 24.24
C LEU A 190 14.62 -18.49 23.30
N ALA A 191 13.86 -17.67 22.57
CA ALA A 191 12.88 -18.14 21.60
C ALA A 191 13.54 -18.96 20.49
N CYS A 192 14.67 -18.51 19.95
CA CYS A 192 15.44 -19.23 18.95
C CYS A 192 15.98 -20.56 19.49
N LYS A 193 16.62 -20.55 20.66
CA LYS A 193 17.18 -21.77 21.28
C LYS A 193 16.10 -22.80 21.64
N ARG A 194 15.02 -22.36 22.27
CA ARG A 194 13.96 -23.25 22.77
C ARG A 194 13.17 -23.90 21.64
N ASN A 195 12.87 -23.14 20.58
CA ASN A 195 12.00 -23.61 19.51
C ASN A 195 12.78 -24.06 18.26
N GLY A 196 14.11 -23.90 18.24
CA GLY A 196 14.95 -24.20 17.09
C GLY A 196 14.69 -23.26 15.92
N TYR A 197 14.40 -21.98 16.19
CA TYR A 197 14.24 -20.98 15.13
C TYR A 197 15.59 -20.49 14.64
N GLU A 198 15.66 -20.24 13.34
CA GLU A 198 16.82 -19.67 12.68
C GLU A 198 16.41 -18.46 11.84
N LEU A 199 17.09 -17.34 12.05
CA LEU A 199 16.98 -16.18 11.19
C LEU A 199 17.96 -16.34 10.02
N LEU A 200 17.44 -16.40 8.81
CA LEU A 200 18.27 -16.53 7.61
C LEU A 200 18.98 -15.22 7.27
N THR A 201 20.26 -15.33 6.92
CA THR A 201 21.07 -14.20 6.43
C THR A 201 21.42 -14.38 4.96
N PHE A 202 21.36 -13.29 4.19
CA PHE A 202 21.58 -13.31 2.75
C PHE A 202 22.72 -12.37 2.35
N LYS A 203 23.54 -12.80 1.39
CA LYS A 203 24.61 -11.96 0.80
C LYS A 203 24.22 -11.38 -0.56
N ARG A 204 23.23 -11.99 -1.23
CA ARG A 204 22.77 -11.61 -2.58
C ARG A 204 21.25 -11.73 -2.66
N LYS A 205 20.59 -10.79 -3.34
CA LYS A 205 19.13 -10.78 -3.57
C LYS A 205 18.60 -12.07 -4.19
N LYS A 206 19.37 -12.70 -5.09
CA LYS A 206 19.01 -13.98 -5.71
C LYS A 206 18.79 -15.12 -4.70
N GLN A 207 19.36 -15.03 -3.49
CA GLN A 207 19.18 -16.03 -2.43
C GLN A 207 17.84 -15.88 -1.69
N VAL A 208 17.18 -14.72 -1.80
CA VAL A 208 15.86 -14.45 -1.21
C VAL A 208 14.75 -14.99 -2.12
N ILE A 209 14.95 -14.94 -3.44
CA ILE A 209 13.96 -15.32 -4.45
C ILE A 209 13.33 -16.72 -4.22
N PRO A 210 14.08 -17.77 -3.85
CA PRO A 210 13.50 -19.09 -3.57
C PRO A 210 12.45 -19.08 -2.47
N TYR A 211 12.54 -18.15 -1.51
CA TYR A 211 11.60 -18.02 -0.40
C TYR A 211 10.43 -17.08 -0.71
N ALA A 212 10.54 -16.27 -1.76
CA ALA A 212 9.57 -15.20 -2.03
C ALA A 212 8.15 -15.75 -2.27
N TRP A 213 8.03 -16.91 -2.92
CA TRP A 213 6.75 -17.60 -3.08
C TRP A 213 6.15 -18.01 -1.74
N GLU A 214 6.92 -18.70 -0.89
CA GLU A 214 6.47 -19.12 0.45
C GLU A 214 6.09 -17.91 1.32
N MET A 215 6.81 -16.79 1.20
CA MET A 215 6.47 -15.54 1.87
C MET A 215 5.10 -15.00 1.41
N PHE A 216 4.82 -14.95 0.11
CA PHE A 216 3.53 -14.46 -0.37
C PHE A 216 2.36 -15.44 -0.11
N HIS A 217 2.61 -16.75 -0.08
CA HIS A 217 1.61 -17.71 0.40
C HIS A 217 1.32 -17.49 1.89
N MET A 218 2.36 -17.31 2.71
CA MET A 218 2.18 -16.96 4.13
C MET A 218 1.45 -15.63 4.32
N TYR A 219 1.70 -14.64 3.46
CA TYR A 219 0.93 -13.39 3.44
C TYR A 219 -0.56 -13.67 3.21
N ASN A 220 -0.91 -14.48 2.20
CA ASN A 220 -2.29 -14.88 1.95
C ASN A 220 -2.94 -15.54 3.17
N ASP A 221 -2.23 -16.44 3.84
CA ASP A 221 -2.75 -17.16 5.01
C ASP A 221 -2.87 -16.24 6.23
N SER A 222 -1.86 -15.40 6.49
CA SER A 222 -1.77 -14.59 7.71
C SER A 222 -2.68 -13.36 7.68
N PHE A 223 -3.05 -12.90 6.48
CA PHE A 223 -3.86 -11.70 6.27
C PHE A 223 -5.31 -12.04 5.89
N ALA A 224 -5.67 -13.33 5.77
CA ALA A 224 -6.98 -13.81 5.32
C ALA A 224 -8.18 -13.21 6.08
N GLU A 225 -8.03 -12.99 7.39
CA GLU A 225 -9.09 -12.45 8.25
C GLU A 225 -9.18 -10.91 8.23
N LEU A 226 -8.26 -10.23 7.56
CA LEU A 226 -8.26 -8.77 7.54
C LEU A 226 -9.41 -8.21 6.69
N TYR A 227 -9.87 -7.04 7.11
CA TYR A 227 -10.86 -6.25 6.39
C TYR A 227 -10.45 -6.10 4.92
N GLY A 228 -11.38 -6.30 3.99
CA GLY A 228 -11.16 -6.05 2.56
C GLY A 228 -10.20 -7.01 1.84
N PHE A 229 -9.50 -7.88 2.58
CA PHE A 229 -8.43 -8.72 2.06
C PHE A 229 -8.92 -9.67 0.97
N CYS A 230 -8.17 -9.70 -0.13
CA CYS A 230 -8.33 -10.64 -1.22
C CYS A 230 -6.99 -11.35 -1.45
N PRO A 231 -6.91 -12.68 -1.24
CA PRO A 231 -5.68 -13.43 -1.48
C PRO A 231 -5.17 -13.26 -2.91
N LEU A 232 -3.87 -13.07 -3.05
CA LEU A 232 -3.20 -12.96 -4.33
C LEU A 232 -3.21 -14.31 -5.05
N SER A 233 -3.52 -14.31 -6.35
CA SER A 233 -3.26 -15.45 -7.24
C SER A 233 -1.77 -15.62 -7.48
N ASP A 234 -1.35 -16.81 -7.95
CA ASP A 234 0.05 -17.08 -8.29
C ASP A 234 0.61 -16.10 -9.33
N GLY A 235 -0.20 -15.70 -10.31
CA GLY A 235 0.18 -14.66 -11.28
C GLY A 235 0.44 -13.31 -10.61
N GLN A 236 -0.40 -12.91 -9.65
CA GLN A 236 -0.17 -11.67 -8.88
C GLN A 236 1.05 -11.77 -7.96
N ILE A 237 1.31 -12.94 -7.37
CA ILE A 237 2.53 -13.20 -6.59
C ILE A 237 3.76 -13.04 -7.49
N GLU A 238 3.77 -13.65 -8.67
CA GLU A 238 4.88 -13.50 -9.63
C GLU A 238 5.11 -12.04 -10.01
N MET A 239 4.03 -11.28 -10.26
CA MET A 239 4.10 -9.86 -10.54
C MET A 239 4.69 -9.07 -9.36
N ALA A 240 4.22 -9.32 -8.14
CA ALA A 240 4.72 -8.66 -6.93
C ALA A 240 6.20 -8.96 -6.69
N ILE A 241 6.63 -10.22 -6.83
CA ILE A 241 8.04 -10.62 -6.70
C ILE A 241 8.91 -9.83 -7.69
N LYS A 242 8.51 -9.73 -8.96
CA LYS A 242 9.25 -8.99 -9.99
C LYS A 242 9.36 -7.49 -9.67
N GLN A 243 8.30 -6.89 -9.12
CA GLN A 243 8.29 -5.48 -8.74
C GLN A 243 9.18 -5.20 -7.53
N PHE A 244 9.00 -5.96 -6.43
CA PHE A 244 9.61 -5.65 -5.14
C PHE A 244 11.07 -6.12 -5.01
N ILE A 245 11.50 -7.19 -5.69
CA ILE A 245 12.85 -7.75 -5.51
C ILE A 245 13.95 -6.72 -5.81
N SER A 246 13.69 -5.81 -6.74
CA SER A 246 14.63 -4.73 -7.11
C SER A 246 14.82 -3.70 -5.99
N LEU A 247 13.81 -3.50 -5.15
CA LEU A 247 13.76 -2.50 -4.08
C LEU A 247 14.21 -3.05 -2.72
N VAL A 248 14.16 -4.38 -2.54
CA VAL A 248 14.61 -5.07 -1.31
C VAL A 248 16.02 -4.67 -0.89
N SER A 249 16.19 -4.26 0.36
CA SER A 249 17.50 -4.20 1.02
C SER A 249 17.73 -5.50 1.81
N LEU A 250 18.91 -6.12 1.66
CA LEU A 250 19.23 -7.35 2.39
C LEU A 250 19.33 -7.12 3.90
N ASP A 251 19.59 -5.89 4.34
CA ASP A 251 19.60 -5.54 5.77
C ASP A 251 18.20 -5.54 6.38
N TYR A 252 17.15 -5.44 5.56
CA TYR A 252 15.76 -5.28 6.01
C TYR A 252 14.81 -6.31 5.41
N VAL A 253 15.35 -7.45 4.99
CA VAL A 253 14.58 -8.65 4.72
C VAL A 253 14.98 -9.72 5.71
N SER A 254 14.05 -10.05 6.59
CA SER A 254 14.20 -11.09 7.60
C SER A 254 13.32 -12.27 7.23
N ILE A 255 13.89 -13.47 7.24
CA ILE A 255 13.14 -14.72 7.04
C ILE A 255 13.50 -15.65 8.20
N VAL A 256 12.50 -16.06 8.96
CA VAL A 256 12.65 -16.99 10.08
C VAL A 256 12.17 -18.37 9.66
N VAL A 257 12.99 -19.38 9.88
CA VAL A 257 12.65 -20.79 9.66
C VAL A 257 12.61 -21.57 10.97
N ASP A 258 11.86 -22.66 10.98
CA ASP A 258 11.84 -23.61 12.09
C ASP A 258 12.97 -24.67 11.98
N LYS A 259 12.99 -25.61 12.92
CA LYS A 259 13.93 -26.74 12.95
C LYS A 259 13.89 -27.62 11.69
N ASN A 260 12.77 -27.61 10.95
CA ASN A 260 12.57 -28.36 9.72
C ASN A 260 12.86 -27.53 8.46
N LYS A 261 13.41 -26.31 8.62
CA LYS A 261 13.70 -25.35 7.55
C LYS A 261 12.46 -24.84 6.81
N GLN A 262 11.28 -24.93 7.41
CA GLN A 262 10.08 -24.30 6.87
C GLN A 262 10.02 -22.83 7.26
N VAL A 263 9.60 -21.94 6.36
CA VAL A 263 9.45 -20.52 6.69
C VAL A 263 8.26 -20.36 7.62
N ILE A 264 8.46 -19.68 8.74
CA ILE A 264 7.44 -19.44 9.78
C ILE A 264 7.14 -17.97 10.02
N GLY A 265 7.99 -17.08 9.49
CA GLY A 265 7.73 -15.65 9.49
C GLY A 265 8.70 -14.91 8.60
N PHE A 266 8.28 -13.73 8.15
CA PHE A 266 9.14 -12.82 7.40
C PHE A 266 8.81 -11.35 7.71
N GLY A 267 9.80 -10.49 7.50
CA GLY A 267 9.66 -9.05 7.59
C GLY A 267 10.35 -8.36 6.41
N ILE A 268 9.70 -7.34 5.85
CA ILE A 268 10.21 -6.51 4.77
C ILE A 268 10.05 -5.04 5.17
N MET A 269 11.18 -4.37 5.32
CA MET A 269 11.25 -2.90 5.38
C MET A 269 12.14 -2.41 4.24
N VAL A 270 11.92 -1.18 3.79
CA VAL A 270 12.63 -0.61 2.65
C VAL A 270 13.06 0.82 3.00
N PRO A 271 14.28 1.26 2.66
CA PRO A 271 14.63 2.67 2.69
C PRO A 271 13.58 3.52 1.96
N SER A 272 13.10 4.58 2.59
CA SER A 272 12.00 5.36 2.01
C SER A 272 12.37 5.91 0.63
N LEU A 273 11.52 5.63 -0.36
CA LEU A 273 11.74 6.05 -1.75
C LEU A 273 11.01 7.34 -2.10
N SER A 274 10.20 7.85 -1.16
CA SER A 274 9.28 8.97 -1.33
C SER A 274 9.95 10.22 -1.92
N GLU A 275 11.07 10.66 -1.34
CA GLU A 275 11.87 11.79 -1.84
C GLU A 275 12.43 11.57 -3.26
N ALA A 276 12.95 10.37 -3.53
CA ALA A 276 13.55 10.05 -4.83
C ALA A 276 12.50 10.00 -5.94
N VAL A 277 11.33 9.44 -5.64
CA VAL A 277 10.20 9.34 -6.57
C VAL A 277 9.58 10.71 -6.81
N LYS A 278 9.40 11.51 -5.75
CA LYS A 278 8.93 12.90 -5.83
C LYS A 278 9.82 13.76 -6.72
N LYS A 279 11.13 13.78 -6.47
CA LYS A 279 12.12 14.52 -7.29
C LYS A 279 12.10 14.11 -8.76
N SER A 280 11.73 12.87 -9.04
CA SER A 280 11.67 12.30 -10.40
C SER A 280 10.30 12.36 -11.05
N ASN A 281 9.32 12.95 -10.37
CA ASN A 281 7.93 13.01 -10.79
C ASN A 281 7.37 11.63 -11.26
N GLY A 282 7.76 10.57 -10.55
CA GLY A 282 7.35 9.19 -10.87
C GLY A 282 8.00 8.57 -12.11
N ARG A 283 8.99 9.23 -12.73
CA ARG A 283 9.72 8.71 -13.91
C ARG A 283 11.02 8.03 -13.50
N LEU A 284 11.31 6.87 -14.09
CA LEU A 284 12.59 6.16 -13.89
C LEU A 284 13.74 6.77 -14.70
N LEU A 285 13.44 7.35 -15.86
CA LEU A 285 14.44 7.92 -16.77
C LEU A 285 14.22 9.43 -16.96
N PRO A 286 15.29 10.20 -17.20
CA PRO A 286 16.68 9.74 -17.30
C PRO A 286 17.37 9.53 -15.92
N PHE A 287 16.96 10.24 -14.86
CA PHE A 287 17.69 10.25 -13.58
C PHE A 287 16.96 9.56 -12.42
N GLY A 288 15.76 9.03 -12.62
CA GLY A 288 14.95 8.43 -11.56
C GLY A 288 15.58 7.18 -10.95
N LEU A 289 16.10 6.28 -11.78
CA LEU A 289 16.78 5.06 -11.32
C LEU A 289 18.03 5.38 -10.48
N LEU A 290 18.79 6.39 -10.88
CA LEU A 290 19.94 6.87 -10.13
C LEU A 290 19.53 7.39 -8.75
N ARG A 291 18.44 8.17 -8.67
CA ARG A 291 17.91 8.70 -7.42
C ARG A 291 17.36 7.61 -6.50
N ILE A 292 16.64 6.63 -7.05
CA ILE A 292 16.14 5.47 -6.29
C ILE A 292 17.33 4.67 -5.74
N THR A 293 18.33 4.38 -6.58
CA THR A 293 19.53 3.64 -6.14
C THR A 293 20.30 4.39 -5.06
N ARG A 294 20.36 5.73 -5.16
CA ARG A 294 20.97 6.57 -4.12
C ARG A 294 20.17 6.55 -2.81
N ALA A 295 18.84 6.59 -2.88
CA ALA A 295 17.95 6.50 -1.71
C ALA A 295 18.05 5.14 -1.02
N LEU A 296 18.24 4.05 -1.77
CA LEU A 296 18.47 2.72 -1.20
C LEU A 296 19.83 2.59 -0.48
N ARG A 297 20.77 3.52 -0.69
CA ARG A 297 22.11 3.51 -0.08
C ARG A 297 22.29 4.59 0.99
N ASN A 298 21.64 5.73 0.84
CA ASN A 298 21.73 6.88 1.75
C ASN A 298 20.31 7.25 2.17
N TYR A 299 19.96 6.85 3.38
CA TYR A 299 18.64 7.02 3.95
C TYR A 299 18.77 7.18 5.46
N ASP A 300 17.79 7.85 6.05
CA ASP A 300 17.61 7.97 7.50
C ASP A 300 16.18 7.60 7.92
N VAL A 301 15.34 7.16 6.96
CA VAL A 301 13.96 6.72 7.17
C VAL A 301 13.72 5.38 6.48
N LEU A 302 13.04 4.47 7.15
CA LEU A 302 12.54 3.21 6.60
C LEU A 302 11.03 3.26 6.44
N ASP A 303 10.51 2.67 5.39
CA ASP A 303 9.10 2.35 5.21
C ASP A 303 8.90 0.86 5.60
N MET A 304 8.03 0.57 6.58
CA MET A 304 7.68 -0.81 6.93
C MET A 304 6.56 -1.30 6.02
N TYR A 305 6.80 -2.37 5.27
CA TYR A 305 5.83 -2.87 4.29
C TYR A 305 5.06 -4.08 4.80
N LEU A 306 5.74 -5.21 5.00
CA LEU A 306 5.07 -6.47 5.32
C LEU A 306 5.79 -7.15 6.47
N ILE A 307 5.03 -7.54 7.49
CA ILE A 307 5.46 -8.49 8.50
C ILE A 307 4.37 -9.54 8.60
N ALA A 308 4.72 -10.80 8.38
CA ALA A 308 3.80 -11.92 8.52
C ALA A 308 4.46 -13.01 9.36
N VAL A 309 3.64 -13.68 10.16
CA VAL A 309 4.01 -14.85 10.94
C VAL A 309 2.88 -15.85 10.76
N LYS A 310 3.22 -17.10 10.45
CA LYS A 310 2.23 -18.17 10.32
C LYS A 310 1.32 -18.19 11.56
N PRO A 311 -0.02 -18.29 11.41
CA PRO A 311 -0.97 -18.19 12.52
C PRO A 311 -0.61 -19.06 13.74
N GLU A 312 -0.16 -20.30 13.50
CA GLU A 312 0.22 -21.26 14.53
C GLU A 312 1.50 -20.89 15.31
N PHE A 313 2.30 -19.94 14.81
CA PHE A 313 3.51 -19.40 15.44
C PHE A 313 3.31 -18.01 16.09
N LEU A 314 2.10 -17.45 16.04
CA LEU A 314 1.79 -16.20 16.74
C LEU A 314 2.01 -16.33 18.25
N GLY A 315 2.58 -15.28 18.86
CA GLY A 315 2.91 -15.27 20.29
C GLY A 315 4.11 -16.13 20.68
N ARG A 316 4.78 -16.81 19.73
CA ARG A 316 5.95 -17.67 20.02
C ARG A 316 7.31 -16.98 19.85
N GLY A 317 7.32 -15.66 19.69
CA GLY A 317 8.55 -14.86 19.60
C GLY A 317 9.11 -14.65 18.18
N VAL A 318 8.51 -15.23 17.13
CA VAL A 318 8.96 -15.07 15.73
C VAL A 318 8.98 -13.60 15.31
N ASN A 319 7.90 -12.85 15.61
CA ASN A 319 7.84 -11.42 15.32
C ASN A 319 8.91 -10.62 16.07
N ALA A 320 9.20 -10.99 17.32
CA ALA A 320 10.25 -10.32 18.11
C ALA A 320 11.64 -10.54 17.48
N VAL A 321 11.93 -11.74 16.97
CA VAL A 321 13.17 -12.03 16.24
C VAL A 321 13.32 -11.15 15.00
N ILE A 322 12.26 -11.02 14.20
CA ILE A 322 12.23 -10.18 13.00
C ILE A 322 12.48 -8.70 13.36
N MET A 323 11.73 -8.18 14.32
CA MET A 323 11.83 -6.78 14.74
C MET A 323 13.19 -6.47 15.37
N ASN A 324 13.72 -7.36 16.20
CA ASN A 324 15.01 -7.18 16.85
C ASN A 324 16.17 -7.08 15.84
N GLU A 325 16.18 -7.93 14.80
CA GLU A 325 17.18 -7.80 13.74
C GLU A 325 17.04 -6.48 12.99
N GLY A 326 15.80 -6.10 12.62
CA GLY A 326 15.53 -4.84 11.95
C GLY A 326 16.01 -3.63 12.75
N ILE A 327 15.79 -3.61 14.07
CA ILE A 327 16.25 -2.55 14.98
C ILE A 327 17.78 -2.49 15.02
N LYS A 328 18.47 -3.62 15.17
CA LYS A 328 19.94 -3.67 15.17
C LYS A 328 20.53 -3.07 13.89
N LYS A 329 19.94 -3.41 12.74
CA LYS A 329 20.35 -2.89 11.43
C LYS A 329 20.03 -1.41 11.29
N ALA A 330 18.86 -0.97 11.75
CA ALA A 330 18.46 0.43 11.75
C ALA A 330 19.41 1.31 12.58
N ILE A 331 19.80 0.84 13.77
CA ILE A 331 20.79 1.51 14.63
C ILE A 331 22.15 1.60 13.94
N ALA A 332 22.66 0.47 13.42
CA ALA A 332 23.95 0.42 12.73
C ALA A 332 23.99 1.35 11.50
N ASN A 333 22.86 1.49 10.81
CA ASN A 333 22.69 2.36 9.64
C ASN A 333 22.25 3.79 9.97
N LYS A 334 22.16 4.16 11.25
CA LYS A 334 21.76 5.51 11.72
C LYS A 334 20.40 5.97 11.21
N VAL A 335 19.45 5.05 11.09
CA VAL A 335 18.05 5.35 10.78
C VAL A 335 17.46 6.11 11.97
N LYS A 336 16.71 7.18 11.68
CA LYS A 336 16.04 8.01 12.70
C LYS A 336 14.72 7.39 13.13
N TYR A 337 13.90 7.01 12.17
CA TYR A 337 12.61 6.37 12.42
C TYR A 337 12.23 5.45 11.26
N ALA A 338 11.34 4.52 11.57
CA ALA A 338 10.64 3.72 10.58
C ALA A 338 9.16 4.14 10.57
N GLU A 339 8.64 4.39 9.38
CA GLU A 339 7.24 4.74 9.14
C GLU A 339 6.46 3.48 8.85
N THR A 340 5.40 3.23 9.62
CA THR A 340 4.51 2.10 9.37
C THR A 340 3.72 2.34 8.11
N GLY A 341 3.47 1.27 7.33
CA GLY A 341 2.39 1.29 6.35
C GLY A 341 1.02 1.53 7.03
N PRO A 342 -0.06 1.70 6.24
CA PRO A 342 -1.40 1.86 6.79
C PRO A 342 -1.82 0.64 7.63
N GLU A 343 -2.08 0.84 8.92
CA GLU A 343 -2.54 -0.20 9.85
C GLU A 343 -4.02 -0.02 10.17
N LEU A 344 -4.84 -1.07 10.03
CA LEU A 344 -6.27 -1.00 10.37
C LEU A 344 -6.47 -0.51 11.82
N GLU A 345 -7.37 0.44 12.02
CA GLU A 345 -7.60 1.09 13.32
C GLU A 345 -7.96 0.10 14.45
N HIS A 346 -8.58 -1.03 14.07
CA HIS A 346 -9.00 -2.11 14.97
C HIS A 346 -7.94 -3.20 15.17
N ASN A 347 -6.79 -3.14 14.48
CA ASN A 347 -5.72 -4.12 14.63
C ASN A 347 -4.85 -3.82 15.87
N ASN A 348 -5.43 -4.07 17.04
CA ASN A 348 -4.78 -3.85 18.34
C ASN A 348 -3.50 -4.67 18.51
N LYS A 349 -3.39 -5.83 17.84
CA LYS A 349 -2.20 -6.70 17.91
C LYS A 349 -0.98 -5.97 17.34
N VAL A 350 -1.10 -5.36 16.15
CA VAL A 350 -0.01 -4.59 15.54
C VAL A 350 0.29 -3.34 16.36
N ARG A 351 -0.74 -2.55 16.69
CA ARG A 351 -0.55 -1.31 17.45
C ARG A 351 0.08 -1.52 18.83
N SER A 352 -0.14 -2.66 19.47
CA SER A 352 0.47 -2.99 20.75
C SER A 352 1.99 -3.18 20.68
N GLN A 353 2.53 -3.51 19.50
CA GLN A 353 3.98 -3.69 19.28
C GLN A 353 4.74 -2.37 19.43
N TRP A 354 4.05 -1.25 19.15
CA TRP A 354 4.64 0.08 19.17
C TRP A 354 4.76 0.67 20.59
N LYS A 355 4.11 0.07 21.60
CA LYS A 355 4.07 0.59 22.97
C LYS A 355 5.43 0.68 23.66
N SER A 356 6.41 -0.11 23.23
CA SER A 356 7.78 -0.09 23.78
C SER A 356 8.69 0.94 23.10
N PHE A 357 8.18 1.68 22.11
CA PHE A 357 8.92 2.67 21.34
C PHE A 357 8.37 4.06 21.58
N ASP A 358 9.22 5.07 21.37
CA ASP A 358 8.72 6.42 21.14
C ASP A 358 8.05 6.47 19.76
N THR A 359 6.80 6.93 19.73
CA THR A 359 5.95 6.85 18.55
C THR A 359 5.06 8.07 18.40
N VAL A 360 4.82 8.45 17.15
CA VAL A 360 3.89 9.52 16.80
C VAL A 360 2.95 9.00 15.72
N GLN A 361 1.64 8.98 15.99
CA GLN A 361 0.65 8.80 14.93
C GLN A 361 0.56 10.10 14.13
N HIS A 362 0.95 10.06 12.86
CA HIS A 362 1.12 11.28 12.05
C HIS A 362 0.19 11.32 10.84
N LYS A 363 -0.37 10.19 10.42
CA LYS A 363 -1.36 10.14 9.32
C LYS A 363 -2.49 9.17 9.61
N ARG A 364 -3.66 9.48 9.05
CA ARG A 364 -4.83 8.59 9.04
C ARG A 364 -5.43 8.57 7.65
N ARG A 365 -5.87 7.40 7.23
CA ARG A 365 -6.54 7.17 5.96
C ARG A 365 -7.91 6.58 6.19
N ARG A 366 -8.86 6.89 5.31
CA ARG A 366 -10.25 6.45 5.41
C ARG A 366 -10.72 5.79 4.13
N CYS A 367 -11.35 4.63 4.29
CA CYS A 367 -12.28 4.08 3.33
C CYS A 367 -13.68 4.62 3.61
N TYR A 368 -14.44 4.81 2.53
CA TYR A 368 -15.80 5.29 2.54
C TYR A 368 -16.73 4.26 1.93
N THR A 369 -17.99 4.27 2.37
CA THR A 369 -19.05 3.47 1.79
C THR A 369 -20.31 4.30 1.56
N LYS A 370 -21.10 3.90 0.56
CA LYS A 370 -22.39 4.50 0.21
C LYS A 370 -23.25 3.46 -0.49
N SER A 371 -24.51 3.30 -0.09
CA SER A 371 -25.52 2.56 -0.86
C SER A 371 -25.86 3.32 -2.13
N ILE A 372 -25.96 2.62 -3.27
CA ILE A 372 -26.13 3.26 -4.59
C ILE A 372 -27.43 2.92 -5.28
#